data_AF-A0A961CY65-F1
#
_entry.id   AF-A0A961CY65-F1
#
_cell.length_a   1.000
_cell.length_b   1.000
_cell.length_c   1.000
_cell.angle_alpha   90.00
_cell.angle_beta   90.00
_cell.angle_gamma   90.00
#
_symmetry.space_group_name_H-M   'P 1'
#
loop_
_entity.id
_entity.type
_entity.pdbx_description
1 polymer ?
#
loop_
_entity_poly.entity_id
_entity_poly.type
_entity_poly.pdbx_seq_one_letter_code
_entity_poly.pdbx_strand_id
1 'polypeptide(L)'
;RRHAFIASLLRIPHLVLAVNKMDLVDYSEERFEEIVAEFGDFASKLDIGDLTFIPISALKGDNVVSRSEAMPWYEGTSLLHHLETVHIASDRNLIDVRFPVQYVLRPHSDEFHDYRGYAGTMAGGVLKPGDEVVALPSGFSSTVERIETMDGALEEAYSPMAVTVLLSDEIDISRGDMLCRPQNQPTVSQDIEAMVCWLSDSSSLDPGAKYAIKHTTRSARAMLKELRYRLDVNTLHRDEQVERLALNEIGRVTLRTTQPLFFDEYRRNRGTGSFILIDEATNNTVGAGMILGEPR
;
A
#
# COMPACT_ATOMS: atom_id res chain seq x y z
N ARG A 1 10.83 0.37 -18.47
CA ARG A 1 9.39 0.67 -18.73
C ARG A 1 8.45 -0.18 -17.88
N ARG A 2 8.27 -1.50 -18.12
CA ARG A 2 7.41 -2.38 -17.28
C ARG A 2 7.63 -2.26 -15.77
N HIS A 3 8.87 -2.36 -15.29
CA HIS A 3 9.17 -2.24 -13.85
C HIS A 3 8.81 -0.88 -13.26
N ALA A 4 9.04 0.21 -14.01
CA ALA A 4 8.66 1.56 -13.58
C ALA A 4 7.13 1.74 -13.56
N PHE A 5 6.42 1.13 -14.50
CA PHE A 5 4.96 1.08 -14.46
C PHE A 5 4.45 0.33 -13.23
N ILE A 6 4.98 -0.87 -12.95
CA ILE A 6 4.61 -1.63 -11.74
C ILE A 6 4.96 -0.85 -10.47
N ALA A 7 6.12 -0.19 -10.43
CA ALA A 7 6.51 0.67 -9.31
C ALA A 7 5.52 1.82 -9.09
N SER A 8 5.09 2.49 -10.16
CA SER A 8 4.07 3.54 -10.10
C SER A 8 2.70 3.00 -9.67
N LEU A 9 2.29 1.84 -10.17
CA LEU A 9 1.05 1.17 -9.76
C LEU A 9 1.07 0.82 -8.27
N LEU A 10 2.19 0.27 -7.79
CA LEU A 10 2.46 0.03 -6.37
C LEU A 10 2.76 1.31 -5.59
N ARG A 11 2.60 2.49 -6.20
CA ARG A 11 2.80 3.82 -5.59
C ARG A 11 4.14 3.95 -4.88
N ILE A 12 5.22 3.44 -5.46
CA ILE A 12 6.57 3.67 -4.93
C ILE A 12 6.87 5.16 -5.12
N PRO A 13 7.04 5.93 -4.02
CA PRO A 13 7.10 7.39 -4.08
C PRO A 13 8.41 7.90 -4.71
N HIS A 14 9.53 7.23 -4.40
CA HIS A 14 10.86 7.57 -4.89
C HIS A 14 11.39 6.49 -5.83
N LEU A 15 11.68 6.87 -7.08
CA LEU A 15 12.27 5.99 -8.09
C LEU A 15 13.65 6.50 -8.50
N VAL A 16 14.65 5.63 -8.44
CA VAL A 16 16.00 5.93 -8.93
C VAL A 16 16.26 5.13 -10.21
N LEU A 17 16.53 5.83 -11.31
CA LEU A 17 17.03 5.23 -12.53
C LEU A 17 18.55 5.24 -12.53
N ALA A 18 19.13 4.09 -12.17
CA ALA A 18 20.57 3.86 -12.28
C ALA A 18 20.93 3.50 -13.74
N VAL A 19 21.50 4.45 -14.48
CA VAL A 19 21.98 4.23 -15.85
C VAL A 19 23.34 3.54 -15.77
N ASN A 20 23.32 2.21 -15.80
CA ASN A 20 24.52 1.39 -15.59
C ASN A 20 25.34 1.19 -16.88
N LYS A 21 26.59 0.78 -16.70
CA LYS A 21 27.58 0.47 -17.75
C LYS A 21 28.06 1.69 -18.53
N MET A 22 28.16 2.85 -17.87
CA MET A 22 28.69 4.08 -18.49
C MET A 22 30.14 3.90 -18.99
N ASP A 23 30.89 2.95 -18.44
CA ASP A 23 32.23 2.57 -18.90
C ASP A 23 32.27 2.01 -20.32
N LEU A 24 31.16 1.47 -20.84
CA LEU A 24 31.09 0.95 -22.22
C LEU A 24 30.82 2.03 -23.27
N VAL A 25 30.41 3.21 -22.82
CA VAL A 25 30.11 4.37 -23.67
C VAL A 25 31.04 5.54 -23.35
N ASP A 26 32.23 5.21 -22.84
CA ASP A 26 33.29 6.16 -22.48
C ASP A 26 32.79 7.32 -21.59
N TYR A 27 31.83 7.04 -20.70
CA TYR A 27 31.21 8.01 -19.81
C TYR A 27 30.57 9.22 -20.51
N SER A 28 30.03 9.00 -21.71
CA SER A 28 29.36 10.03 -22.53
C SER A 28 28.16 10.69 -21.84
N GLU A 29 28.22 12.00 -21.67
CA GLU A 29 27.13 12.85 -21.18
C GLU A 29 25.92 12.82 -22.14
N GLU A 30 26.16 13.00 -23.44
CA GLU A 30 25.12 12.99 -24.48
C GLU A 30 24.30 11.69 -24.44
N ARG A 31 24.97 10.52 -24.30
CA ARG A 31 24.27 9.24 -24.23
C ARG A 31 23.44 9.11 -22.95
N PHE A 32 23.93 9.66 -21.84
CA PHE A 32 23.17 9.68 -20.60
C PHE A 32 21.94 10.58 -20.73
N GLU A 33 22.08 11.80 -21.25
CA GLU A 33 20.99 12.74 -21.46
C GLU A 33 19.91 12.20 -22.41
N GLU A 34 20.29 11.48 -23.47
CA GLU A 34 19.35 10.80 -24.36
C GLU A 34 18.49 9.78 -23.60
N ILE A 35 19.10 8.96 -22.74
CA ILE A 35 18.39 7.97 -21.92
C ILE A 35 17.49 8.67 -20.90
N VAL A 36 17.97 9.76 -20.29
CA VAL A 36 17.19 10.56 -19.34
C VAL A 36 15.96 11.15 -20.03
N ALA A 37 16.11 11.72 -21.22
CA ALA A 37 15.00 12.28 -21.98
C ALA A 37 13.98 11.20 -22.39
N GLU A 38 14.44 10.08 -22.96
CA GLU A 38 13.58 8.98 -23.38
C GLU A 38 12.79 8.40 -22.20
N PHE A 39 13.45 8.23 -21.05
CA PHE A 39 12.80 7.71 -19.86
C PHE A 39 11.90 8.76 -19.19
N GLY A 40 12.29 10.03 -19.20
CA GLY A 40 11.49 11.16 -18.71
C GLY A 40 10.16 11.27 -19.44
N ASP A 41 10.16 11.16 -20.77
CA ASP A 41 8.95 11.14 -21.59
C ASP A 41 8.02 9.97 -21.24
N PHE A 42 8.59 8.81 -20.94
CA PHE A 42 7.82 7.66 -20.48
C PHE A 42 7.29 7.86 -19.05
N ALA A 43 8.12 8.37 -18.14
CA ALA A 43 7.78 8.57 -16.74
C ALA A 43 6.74 9.68 -16.53
N SER A 44 6.69 10.70 -17.40
CA SER A 44 5.66 11.75 -17.38
C SER A 44 4.23 11.22 -17.51
N LYS A 45 4.06 10.01 -18.05
CA LYS A 45 2.77 9.32 -18.18
C LYS A 45 2.41 8.50 -16.95
N LEU A 46 3.34 8.39 -15.98
CA LEU A 46 3.19 7.65 -14.74
C LEU A 46 3.00 8.63 -13.58
N ASP A 47 2.30 8.19 -12.54
CA ASP A 47 2.21 8.96 -11.30
C ASP A 47 3.39 8.53 -10.40
N ILE A 48 4.54 9.16 -10.60
CA ILE A 48 5.77 8.99 -9.84
C ILE A 48 6.07 10.33 -9.17
N GLY A 49 6.20 10.34 -7.84
CA GLY A 49 6.40 11.58 -7.08
C GLY A 49 7.79 12.15 -7.27
N ASP A 50 8.81 11.32 -7.09
CA ASP A 50 10.22 11.71 -7.17
C ASP A 50 10.99 10.73 -8.06
N LEU A 51 11.66 11.26 -9.09
CA LEU A 51 12.43 10.51 -10.06
C LEU A 51 13.84 11.08 -10.15
N THR A 52 14.83 10.29 -9.73
CA THR A 52 16.24 10.66 -9.77
C THR A 52 17.00 9.80 -10.78
N PHE A 53 17.90 10.41 -11.55
CA PHE A 53 18.76 9.74 -12.52
C PHE A 53 20.21 9.74 -12.04
N ILE A 54 20.84 8.58 -12.02
CA ILE A 54 22.23 8.43 -11.56
C ILE A 54 23.01 7.60 -12.59
N PRO A 55 24.02 8.18 -13.28
CA PRO A 55 24.90 7.44 -14.16
C PRO A 55 25.89 6.64 -13.31
N ILE A 56 25.98 5.32 -13.53
CA ILE A 56 26.86 4.44 -12.75
C ILE A 56 27.66 3.49 -13.65
N SER A 57 28.79 3.02 -13.13
CA SER A 57 29.39 1.77 -13.56
C SER A 57 29.51 0.84 -12.38
N ALA A 58 28.62 -0.15 -12.28
CA ALA A 58 28.65 -1.12 -11.19
C ALA A 58 29.95 -1.95 -11.18
N LEU A 59 30.57 -2.17 -12.34
CA LEU A 59 31.80 -2.95 -12.46
C LEU A 59 33.03 -2.16 -11.97
N LYS A 60 33.06 -0.86 -12.26
CA LYS A 60 34.18 0.03 -11.90
C LYS A 60 33.98 0.74 -10.57
N GLY A 61 32.75 0.74 -10.04
CA GLY A 61 32.38 1.38 -8.78
C GLY A 61 31.95 2.85 -8.93
N ASP A 62 31.94 3.39 -10.15
CA ASP A 62 31.66 4.80 -10.42
C ASP A 62 30.23 5.18 -10.02
N ASN A 63 30.11 6.23 -9.19
CA ASN A 63 28.86 6.77 -8.64
C ASN A 63 28.00 5.75 -7.87
N VAL A 64 28.56 4.59 -7.48
CA VAL A 64 27.86 3.60 -6.66
C VAL A 64 27.92 3.99 -5.19
N VAL A 65 29.13 4.10 -4.63
CA VAL A 65 29.39 4.45 -3.22
C VAL A 65 29.88 5.89 -3.11
N SER A 66 30.85 6.26 -3.94
CA SER A 66 31.45 7.59 -4.01
C SER A 66 31.21 8.21 -5.39
N ARG A 67 31.24 9.54 -5.46
CA ARG A 67 31.20 10.26 -6.73
C ARG A 67 32.43 9.90 -7.57
N SER A 68 32.21 9.67 -8.86
CA SER A 68 33.26 9.34 -9.82
C SER A 68 33.96 10.61 -10.34
N GLU A 69 35.27 10.52 -10.55
CA GLU A 69 36.05 11.54 -11.26
C GLU A 69 35.95 11.39 -12.78
N ALA A 70 35.49 10.23 -13.29
CA ALA A 70 35.36 9.95 -14.72
C ALA A 70 34.17 10.66 -15.37
N MET A 71 33.23 11.16 -14.57
CA MET A 71 32.05 11.91 -15.01
C MET A 71 31.98 13.28 -14.34
N PRO A 72 32.91 14.21 -14.65
CA PRO A 72 32.96 15.52 -14.00
C PRO A 72 31.71 16.37 -14.31
N TRP A 73 31.05 16.10 -15.44
CA TRP A 73 29.79 16.71 -15.86
C TRP A 73 28.61 16.32 -14.95
N TYR A 74 28.66 15.17 -14.26
CA TYR A 74 27.60 14.77 -13.35
C TYR A 74 27.79 15.43 -11.98
N GLU A 75 26.92 16.40 -11.66
CA GLU A 75 26.94 17.13 -10.38
C GLU A 75 26.09 16.50 -9.27
N GLY A 76 25.35 15.42 -9.59
CA GLY A 76 24.49 14.73 -8.63
C GLY A 76 25.25 13.87 -7.60
N THR A 77 24.47 13.23 -6.73
CA THR A 77 24.99 12.37 -5.66
C THR A 77 25.24 10.94 -6.16
N SER A 78 26.11 10.20 -5.47
CA SER A 78 26.25 8.75 -5.70
C SER A 78 24.97 8.01 -5.27
N LEU A 79 24.75 6.82 -5.83
CA LEU A 79 23.59 5.98 -5.51
C LEU A 79 23.43 5.72 -4.01
N LEU A 80 24.50 5.32 -3.31
CA LEU A 80 24.43 5.03 -1.87
C LEU A 80 24.02 6.27 -1.07
N HIS A 81 24.69 7.40 -1.31
CA HIS A 81 24.36 8.66 -0.65
C HIS A 81 22.90 9.09 -0.88
N HIS A 82 22.39 8.94 -2.11
CA HIS A 82 20.97 9.20 -2.39
C HIS A 82 20.05 8.31 -1.54
N LEU A 83 20.32 7.00 -1.47
CA LEU A 83 19.53 6.06 -0.66
C LEU A 83 19.59 6.35 0.84
N GLU A 84 20.71 6.89 1.35
CA GLU A 84 20.86 7.27 2.76
C GLU A 84 20.15 8.59 3.11
N THR A 85 19.98 9.49 2.13
CA THR A 85 19.47 10.85 2.35
C THR A 85 18.03 11.06 1.90
N VAL A 86 17.45 10.13 1.14
CA VAL A 86 16.10 10.26 0.61
C VAL A 86 15.08 10.41 1.75
N HIS A 87 14.28 11.46 1.68
CA HIS A 87 13.34 11.82 2.74
C HIS A 87 12.02 11.05 2.61
N ILE A 88 11.85 9.99 3.41
CA ILE A 88 10.67 9.12 3.40
C ILE A 88 9.58 9.49 4.42
N ALA A 89 9.84 10.46 5.30
CA ALA A 89 8.92 10.75 6.41
C ALA A 89 7.59 11.37 5.93
N SER A 90 7.62 12.09 4.81
CA SER A 90 6.46 12.73 4.18
C SER A 90 5.51 11.74 3.49
N ASP A 91 5.94 10.50 3.25
CA ASP A 91 5.13 9.50 2.54
C ASP A 91 4.08 8.84 3.45
N ARG A 92 4.16 9.10 4.75
CA ARG A 92 3.26 8.51 5.74
C ARG A 92 1.94 9.28 5.76
N ASN A 93 0.83 8.54 5.72
CA ASN A 93 -0.46 9.12 6.07
C ASN A 93 -0.52 9.33 7.58
N LEU A 94 -0.27 10.56 8.03
CA LEU A 94 -0.36 10.99 9.43
C LEU A 94 -1.68 11.72 9.75
N ILE A 95 -2.61 11.77 8.79
CA ILE A 95 -3.86 12.53 8.89
C ILE A 95 -5.03 11.58 9.21
N ASP A 96 -5.13 10.48 8.48
CA ASP A 96 -6.30 9.61 8.50
C ASP A 96 -6.12 8.46 9.47
N VAL A 97 -6.66 8.62 10.69
CA VAL A 97 -6.63 7.55 11.70
C VAL A 97 -7.35 6.33 11.18
N ARG A 98 -6.58 5.25 10.99
CA ARG A 98 -7.07 3.92 10.63
C ARG A 98 -6.37 2.92 11.55
N PHE A 99 -7.11 2.34 12.49
CA PHE A 99 -6.60 1.31 13.36
C PHE A 99 -7.42 0.03 13.19
N PRO A 100 -7.00 -0.86 12.27
CA PRO A 100 -7.61 -2.18 12.11
C PRO A 100 -7.31 -3.03 13.35
N VAL A 101 -8.36 -3.48 14.03
CA VAL A 101 -8.23 -4.33 15.22
C VAL A 101 -7.82 -5.72 14.77
N GLN A 102 -6.63 -6.15 15.22
CA GLN A 102 -6.04 -7.43 14.88
C GLN A 102 -6.34 -8.47 15.97
N TYR A 103 -6.38 -8.06 17.22
CA TYR A 103 -6.57 -8.94 18.37
C TYR A 103 -7.24 -8.20 19.53
N VAL A 104 -8.08 -8.92 20.28
CA VAL A 104 -8.73 -8.39 21.50
C VAL A 104 -8.08 -9.07 22.69
N LEU A 105 -7.39 -8.30 23.51
CA LEU A 105 -6.70 -8.73 24.71
C LEU A 105 -7.67 -8.69 25.90
N ARG A 106 -7.93 -9.87 26.47
CA ARG A 106 -8.65 -10.06 27.73
C ARG A 106 -7.91 -11.08 28.59
N PRO A 107 -6.99 -10.63 29.46
CA PRO A 107 -6.33 -11.50 30.41
C PRO A 107 -7.37 -12.06 31.37
N HIS A 108 -7.56 -13.39 31.38
CA HIS A 108 -8.39 -14.06 32.38
C HIS A 108 -7.58 -14.29 33.67
N SER A 109 -7.15 -13.20 34.30
CA SER A 109 -6.36 -13.23 35.54
C SER A 109 -6.93 -12.26 36.56
N ASP A 110 -6.88 -12.64 37.84
CA ASP A 110 -7.38 -11.81 38.96
C ASP A 110 -6.73 -10.42 39.03
N GLU A 111 -5.48 -10.29 38.57
CA GLU A 111 -4.74 -9.01 38.52
C GLU A 111 -5.28 -8.03 37.45
N PHE A 112 -5.92 -8.55 36.39
CA PHE A 112 -6.35 -7.77 35.22
C PHE A 112 -7.81 -8.08 34.84
N HIS A 113 -8.67 -8.23 35.84
CA HIS A 113 -10.04 -8.71 35.67
C HIS A 113 -10.86 -7.89 34.65
N ASP A 114 -10.64 -6.57 34.62
CA ASP A 114 -11.39 -5.63 33.76
C ASP A 114 -10.57 -5.11 32.57
N TYR A 115 -9.40 -5.72 32.30
CA TYR A 115 -8.56 -5.28 31.18
C TYR A 115 -9.16 -5.70 29.84
N ARG A 116 -9.48 -4.71 29.00
CA ARG A 116 -9.91 -4.91 27.61
C ARG A 116 -9.10 -4.02 26.67
N GLY A 117 -8.05 -4.60 26.09
CA GLY A 117 -7.19 -3.93 25.12
C GLY A 117 -7.50 -4.37 23.69
N TYR A 118 -7.45 -3.44 22.75
CA TYR A 118 -7.57 -3.72 21.31
C TYR A 118 -6.20 -3.56 20.66
N ALA A 119 -5.58 -4.67 20.29
CA ALA A 119 -4.26 -4.69 19.69
C ALA A 119 -4.35 -4.67 18.16
N GLY A 120 -3.44 -3.91 17.54
CA GLY A 120 -3.39 -3.70 16.11
C GLY A 120 -2.16 -2.90 15.68
N THR A 121 -2.08 -2.62 14.39
CA THR A 121 -1.03 -1.77 13.82
C THR A 121 -1.69 -0.54 13.22
N MET A 122 -1.18 0.65 13.54
CA MET A 122 -1.65 1.90 12.97
C MET A 122 -1.47 1.87 11.43
N ALA A 123 -2.57 1.84 10.68
CA ALA A 123 -2.56 1.87 9.22
C ALA A 123 -2.50 3.30 8.66
N GLY A 124 -2.79 4.30 9.49
CA GLY A 124 -2.69 5.72 9.15
C GLY A 124 -3.06 6.59 10.34
N GLY A 125 -2.73 7.88 10.24
CA GLY A 125 -3.06 8.89 11.24
C GLY A 125 -2.17 8.86 12.47
N VAL A 126 -2.46 9.80 13.37
CA VAL A 126 -1.93 9.85 14.73
C VAL A 126 -3.11 9.74 15.71
N LEU A 127 -2.99 8.84 16.67
CA LEU A 127 -3.95 8.58 17.74
C LEU A 127 -3.31 8.88 19.08
N LYS A 128 -4.02 9.56 19.98
CA LYS A 128 -3.57 9.98 21.31
C LYS A 128 -4.59 9.58 22.37
N PRO A 129 -4.17 9.36 23.63
CA PRO A 129 -5.10 9.35 24.76
C PRO A 129 -5.95 10.63 24.77
N GLY A 130 -7.24 10.47 25.04
CA GLY A 130 -8.26 11.53 24.99
C GLY A 130 -8.90 11.76 23.62
N ASP A 131 -8.43 11.11 22.54
CA ASP A 131 -9.07 11.22 21.23
C ASP A 131 -10.43 10.52 21.18
N GLU A 132 -11.42 11.19 20.60
CA GLU A 132 -12.70 10.57 20.24
C GLU A 132 -12.53 9.66 19.02
N VAL A 133 -13.06 8.45 19.12
CA VAL A 133 -13.02 7.42 18.08
C VAL A 133 -14.38 6.81 17.87
N VAL A 134 -14.61 6.30 16.66
CA VAL A 134 -15.76 5.47 16.30
C VAL A 134 -15.28 4.08 15.90
N ALA A 135 -16.00 3.06 16.34
CA ALA A 135 -15.78 1.67 15.94
C ALA A 135 -16.64 1.30 14.73
N LEU A 136 -16.00 0.81 13.67
CA LEU A 136 -16.68 0.28 12.49
C LEU A 136 -16.71 -1.24 12.52
N PRO A 137 -17.84 -1.89 12.17
CA PRO A 137 -19.01 -1.31 11.51
C PRO A 137 -20.13 -0.81 12.45
N SER A 138 -20.00 -0.97 13.76
CA SER A 138 -21.10 -0.71 14.70
C SER A 138 -21.53 0.76 14.79
N GLY A 139 -20.61 1.70 14.52
CA GLY A 139 -20.84 3.14 14.61
C GLY A 139 -20.82 3.67 16.04
N PHE A 140 -20.53 2.84 17.05
CA PHE A 140 -20.42 3.30 18.42
C PHE A 140 -19.18 4.16 18.61
N SER A 141 -19.36 5.27 19.31
CA SER A 141 -18.28 6.19 19.65
C SER A 141 -17.74 5.90 21.06
N SER A 142 -16.47 6.18 21.28
CA SER A 142 -15.82 6.13 22.58
C SER A 142 -14.61 7.08 22.58
N THR A 143 -13.91 7.15 23.71
CA THR A 143 -12.68 7.92 23.87
C THR A 143 -11.51 6.98 24.13
N VAL A 144 -10.37 7.24 23.52
CA VAL A 144 -9.13 6.50 23.81
C VAL A 144 -8.69 6.84 25.24
N GLU A 145 -8.76 5.87 26.13
CA GLU A 145 -8.31 6.03 27.52
C GLU A 145 -6.78 5.98 27.57
N ARG A 146 -6.20 4.96 26.94
CA ARG A 146 -4.76 4.70 26.98
C ARG A 146 -4.29 4.02 25.71
N ILE A 147 -3.05 4.29 25.35
CA ILE A 147 -2.33 3.57 24.30
C ILE A 147 -1.07 2.99 24.92
N GLU A 148 -0.76 1.74 24.62
CA GLU A 148 0.39 1.06 25.23
C GLU A 148 1.05 0.05 24.31
N THR A 149 2.29 -0.29 24.67
CA THR A 149 3.11 -1.35 24.08
C THR A 149 3.67 -2.22 25.20
N MET A 150 4.50 -3.19 24.85
CA MET A 150 5.25 -3.98 25.83
C MET A 150 6.11 -3.08 26.75
N ASP A 151 6.60 -1.96 26.24
CA ASP A 151 7.48 -1.04 26.97
C ASP A 151 6.70 -0.04 27.87
N GLY A 152 5.37 -0.10 27.85
CA GLY A 152 4.49 0.73 28.66
C GLY A 152 3.58 1.66 27.86
N ALA A 153 3.03 2.66 28.56
CA ALA A 153 2.08 3.62 28.00
C ALA A 153 2.76 4.64 27.07
N LEU A 154 2.02 5.09 26.05
CA LEU A 154 2.45 6.05 25.04
C LEU A 154 1.58 7.31 25.05
N GLU A 155 2.19 8.46 24.78
CA GLU A 155 1.47 9.74 24.60
C GLU A 155 0.80 9.84 23.22
N GLU A 156 1.32 9.15 22.22
CA GLU A 156 0.74 9.06 20.88
C GLU A 156 1.18 7.78 20.17
N ALA A 157 0.37 7.35 19.21
CA ALA A 157 0.69 6.28 18.28
C ALA A 157 0.43 6.75 16.84
N TYR A 158 1.35 6.41 15.95
CA TYR A 158 1.30 6.78 14.54
C TYR A 158 1.66 5.59 13.66
N SER A 159 1.34 5.66 12.36
CA SER A 159 1.70 4.57 11.45
C SER A 159 3.23 4.44 11.28
N PRO A 160 3.82 3.23 11.36
CA PRO A 160 3.20 1.90 11.45
C PRO A 160 3.38 1.22 12.82
N MET A 161 3.20 1.94 13.93
CA MET A 161 3.38 1.36 15.27
C MET A 161 2.37 0.26 15.56
N ALA A 162 2.85 -0.84 16.17
CA ALA A 162 2.01 -1.88 16.75
C ALA A 162 1.71 -1.52 18.21
N VAL A 163 0.44 -1.33 18.54
CA VAL A 163 0.01 -0.83 19.85
C VAL A 163 -1.25 -1.55 20.32
N THR A 164 -1.52 -1.45 21.61
CA THR A 164 -2.80 -1.79 22.22
C THR A 164 -3.51 -0.50 22.63
N VAL A 165 -4.77 -0.37 22.23
CA VAL A 165 -5.62 0.77 22.54
C VAL A 165 -6.66 0.33 23.56
N LEU A 166 -6.80 1.07 24.65
CA LEU A 166 -7.87 0.92 25.64
C LEU A 166 -8.87 2.06 25.43
N LEU A 167 -10.15 1.75 25.58
CA LEU A 167 -11.25 2.69 25.39
C LEU A 167 -11.96 2.91 26.71
N SER A 168 -12.50 4.12 26.91
CA SER A 168 -13.20 4.49 28.14
C SER A 168 -14.55 3.79 28.28
N ASP A 169 -15.16 3.38 27.16
CA ASP A 169 -16.46 2.72 27.13
C ASP A 169 -16.32 1.25 26.72
N GLU A 170 -17.14 0.38 27.32
CA GLU A 170 -17.20 -1.03 26.96
C GLU A 170 -18.00 -1.26 25.68
N ILE A 171 -17.38 -0.98 24.53
CA ILE A 171 -18.00 -1.22 23.23
C ILE A 171 -17.58 -2.58 22.65
N ASP A 172 -18.53 -3.27 22.02
CA ASP A 172 -18.26 -4.56 21.40
C ASP A 172 -17.48 -4.39 20.09
N ILE A 173 -16.22 -4.81 20.13
CA ILE A 173 -15.26 -4.73 19.04
C ILE A 173 -14.56 -6.08 18.95
N SER A 174 -14.44 -6.58 17.72
CA SER A 174 -13.80 -7.84 17.37
C SER A 174 -12.69 -7.65 16.34
N ARG A 175 -11.94 -8.72 16.07
CA ARG A 175 -10.98 -8.72 14.96
C ARG A 175 -11.68 -8.43 13.63
N GLY A 176 -11.11 -7.55 12.83
CA GLY A 176 -11.67 -7.12 11.54
C GLY A 176 -12.51 -5.85 11.62
N ASP A 177 -12.75 -5.35 12.83
CA ASP A 177 -13.29 -4.02 13.07
C ASP A 177 -12.18 -2.96 12.97
N MET A 178 -12.57 -1.70 12.86
CA MET A 178 -11.63 -0.58 12.74
C MET A 178 -12.02 0.56 13.66
N LEU A 179 -11.04 1.11 14.37
CA LEU A 179 -11.16 2.40 15.03
C LEU A 179 -10.71 3.52 14.08
N CYS A 180 -11.50 4.57 13.97
CA CYS A 180 -11.19 5.78 13.21
C CYS A 180 -11.80 7.02 13.89
N ARG A 181 -11.50 8.22 13.39
CA ARG A 181 -12.10 9.46 13.93
C ARG A 181 -13.52 9.66 13.37
N PRO A 182 -14.49 10.14 14.17
CA PRO A 182 -15.89 10.28 13.73
C PRO A 182 -16.08 11.14 12.48
N GLN A 183 -15.31 12.23 12.34
CA GLN A 183 -15.38 13.17 11.20
C GLN A 183 -14.39 12.83 10.07
N ASN A 184 -13.65 11.71 10.18
CA ASN A 184 -12.71 11.24 9.16
C ASN A 184 -12.76 9.72 9.07
N GLN A 185 -13.92 9.20 8.68
CA GLN A 185 -14.14 7.77 8.50
C GLN A 185 -13.67 7.31 7.11
N PRO A 186 -13.19 6.06 6.97
CA PRO A 186 -13.00 5.44 5.67
C PRO A 186 -14.35 5.24 4.97
N THR A 187 -14.30 4.96 3.68
CA THR A 187 -15.49 4.50 2.95
C THR A 187 -15.91 3.13 3.47
N VAL A 188 -17.21 2.97 3.77
CA VAL A 188 -17.81 1.71 4.20
C VAL A 188 -18.74 1.22 3.09
N SER A 189 -18.27 0.27 2.29
CA SER A 189 -19.04 -0.24 1.15
C SER A 189 -18.79 -1.72 0.89
N GLN A 190 -19.79 -2.39 0.32
CA GLN A 190 -19.65 -3.76 -0.16
C GLN A 190 -19.11 -3.81 -1.60
N ASP A 191 -19.28 -2.73 -2.34
CA ASP A 191 -18.86 -2.61 -3.72
C ASP A 191 -17.56 -1.80 -3.77
N ILE A 192 -16.53 -2.39 -4.36
CA ILE A 192 -15.22 -1.76 -4.50
C ILE A 192 -14.78 -1.80 -5.95
N GLU A 193 -14.17 -0.72 -6.41
CA GLU A 193 -13.44 -0.68 -7.66
C GLU A 193 -11.94 -0.72 -7.36
N ALA A 194 -11.20 -1.58 -8.05
CA ALA A 194 -9.80 -1.82 -7.77
C ALA A 194 -8.99 -2.16 -9.02
N MET A 195 -7.69 -1.89 -8.97
CA MET A 195 -6.71 -2.50 -9.85
C MET A 195 -6.26 -3.83 -9.22
N VAL A 196 -6.41 -4.94 -9.93
CA VAL A 196 -5.98 -6.27 -9.47
C VAL A 196 -4.87 -6.77 -10.36
N CYS A 197 -3.76 -7.19 -9.74
CA CYS A 197 -2.71 -7.98 -10.35
C CYS A 197 -2.99 -9.46 -10.07
N TRP A 198 -3.10 -10.26 -11.12
CA TRP A 198 -3.33 -11.69 -11.00
C TRP A 198 -2.02 -12.45 -10.87
N LEU A 199 -1.95 -13.36 -9.89
CA LEU A 199 -0.72 -14.00 -9.42
C LEU A 199 -0.70 -15.51 -9.64
N SER A 200 -1.82 -16.10 -10.07
CA SER A 200 -1.93 -17.54 -10.27
C SER A 200 -1.71 -17.91 -11.74
N ASP A 201 -0.89 -18.95 -11.97
CA ASP A 201 -0.71 -19.60 -13.27
C ASP A 201 -1.68 -20.75 -13.51
N SER A 202 -2.20 -21.35 -12.44
CA SER A 202 -3.14 -22.47 -12.49
C SER A 202 -4.60 -22.07 -12.66
N SER A 203 -4.90 -20.77 -12.66
CA SER A 203 -6.27 -20.24 -12.76
C SER A 203 -6.28 -18.86 -13.40
N SER A 204 -7.44 -18.41 -13.87
CA SER A 204 -7.69 -17.04 -14.31
C SER A 204 -8.67 -16.31 -13.39
N LEU A 205 -8.68 -14.98 -13.49
CA LEU A 205 -9.72 -14.15 -12.88
C LEU A 205 -10.86 -13.98 -13.89
N ASP A 206 -11.96 -14.70 -13.67
CA ASP A 206 -13.13 -14.71 -14.55
C ASP A 206 -14.33 -13.98 -13.91
N PRO A 207 -15.13 -13.22 -14.68
CA PRO A 207 -16.36 -12.61 -14.16
C PRO A 207 -17.29 -13.63 -13.51
N GLY A 208 -17.84 -13.27 -12.35
CA GLY A 208 -18.69 -14.13 -11.54
C GLY A 208 -17.95 -15.11 -10.63
N ALA A 209 -16.63 -15.26 -10.77
CA ALA A 209 -15.82 -16.06 -9.86
C ALA A 209 -15.84 -15.49 -8.43
N LYS A 210 -15.73 -16.40 -7.46
CA LYS A 210 -15.78 -16.09 -6.02
C LYS A 210 -14.44 -16.41 -5.38
N TYR A 211 -13.99 -15.52 -4.52
CA TYR A 211 -12.73 -15.64 -3.78
C TYR A 211 -12.95 -15.25 -2.33
N ALA A 212 -12.12 -15.75 -1.43
CA ALA A 212 -11.94 -15.09 -0.15
C ALA A 212 -11.16 -13.79 -0.38
N ILE A 213 -11.58 -12.70 0.25
CA ILE A 213 -10.88 -11.43 0.25
C ILE A 213 -10.38 -11.16 1.67
N LYS A 214 -9.10 -10.83 1.79
CA LYS A 214 -8.52 -10.36 3.05
C LYS A 214 -8.09 -8.91 2.88
N HIS A 215 -8.70 -8.05 3.67
CA HIS A 215 -8.50 -6.61 3.66
C HIS A 215 -8.18 -6.18 5.09
N THR A 216 -6.98 -5.64 5.31
CA THR A 216 -6.43 -5.40 6.65
C THR A 216 -6.51 -6.65 7.55
N THR A 217 -7.28 -6.60 8.63
CA THR A 217 -7.52 -7.70 9.58
C THR A 217 -8.84 -8.42 9.32
N ARG A 218 -9.66 -7.91 8.39
CA ARG A 218 -10.99 -8.41 8.02
C ARG A 218 -10.88 -9.42 6.88
N SER A 219 -11.66 -10.49 6.99
CA SER A 219 -11.84 -11.49 5.93
C SER A 219 -13.31 -11.54 5.53
N ALA A 220 -13.56 -11.58 4.24
CA ALA A 220 -14.90 -11.76 3.67
C ALA A 220 -14.82 -12.62 2.40
N ARG A 221 -15.94 -12.82 1.72
CA ARG A 221 -15.94 -13.34 0.35
C ARG A 221 -16.17 -12.19 -0.61
N ALA A 222 -15.53 -12.25 -1.78
CA ALA A 222 -15.70 -11.33 -2.88
C ALA A 222 -16.14 -12.10 -4.12
N MET A 223 -17.00 -11.48 -4.92
CA MET A 223 -17.38 -11.93 -6.25
C MET A 223 -16.94 -10.87 -7.25
N LEU A 224 -16.27 -11.31 -8.33
CA LEU A 224 -15.97 -10.42 -9.45
C LEU A 224 -17.28 -10.08 -10.18
N LYS A 225 -17.69 -8.81 -10.13
CA LYS A 225 -18.86 -8.33 -10.88
C LYS A 225 -18.50 -8.07 -12.33
N GLU A 226 -17.41 -7.37 -12.54
CA GLU A 226 -17.03 -6.85 -13.86
C GLU A 226 -15.51 -6.73 -13.95
N LEU A 227 -14.95 -7.14 -15.08
CA LEU A 227 -13.61 -6.80 -15.53
C LEU A 227 -13.75 -5.67 -16.56
N ARG A 228 -13.38 -4.44 -16.20
CA ARG A 228 -13.58 -3.26 -17.06
C ARG A 228 -12.57 -3.20 -18.19
N TYR A 229 -11.30 -3.42 -17.87
CA TYR A 229 -10.22 -3.53 -18.85
C TYR A 229 -9.00 -4.21 -18.25
N ARG A 230 -8.17 -4.78 -19.11
CA ARG A 230 -6.79 -5.17 -18.81
C ARG A 230 -5.85 -4.05 -19.25
N LEU A 231 -4.84 -3.80 -18.44
CA LEU A 231 -3.81 -2.81 -18.73
C LEU A 231 -2.55 -3.52 -19.22
N ASP A 232 -2.14 -3.24 -20.45
CA ASP A 232 -0.87 -3.72 -20.97
C ASP A 232 0.28 -2.93 -20.32
N VAL A 233 1.09 -3.63 -19.53
CA VAL A 233 2.20 -3.05 -18.77
C VAL A 233 3.36 -2.54 -19.63
N ASN A 234 3.43 -2.94 -20.90
CA ASN A 234 4.48 -2.52 -21.84
C ASN A 234 4.07 -1.26 -22.60
N THR A 235 2.80 -1.18 -23.00
CA THR A 235 2.27 -0.11 -23.86
C THR A 235 1.42 0.92 -23.13
N LEU A 236 0.97 0.61 -21.91
CA LEU A 236 -0.04 1.37 -21.13
C LEU A 236 -1.42 1.43 -21.81
N HIS A 237 -1.65 0.59 -22.82
CA HIS A 237 -2.94 0.51 -23.51
C HIS A 237 -3.98 -0.22 -22.64
N ARG A 238 -5.22 0.27 -22.68
CA ARG A 238 -6.37 -0.34 -22.00
C ARG A 238 -7.10 -1.24 -22.98
N ASP A 239 -7.09 -2.53 -22.71
CA ASP A 239 -7.82 -3.52 -23.48
C ASP A 239 -9.18 -3.80 -22.81
N GLU A 240 -10.24 -3.21 -23.38
CA GLU A 240 -11.63 -3.35 -22.92
C GLU A 240 -12.32 -4.61 -23.48
N GLN A 241 -11.68 -5.34 -24.42
CA GLN A 241 -12.25 -6.55 -25.01
C GLN A 241 -11.86 -7.82 -24.24
N VAL A 242 -11.06 -7.68 -23.18
CA VAL A 242 -10.57 -8.79 -22.38
C VAL A 242 -11.70 -9.44 -21.58
N GLU A 243 -11.77 -10.77 -21.60
CA GLU A 243 -12.79 -11.52 -20.85
C GLU A 243 -12.31 -12.01 -19.48
N ARG A 244 -10.99 -12.12 -19.28
CA ARG A 244 -10.36 -12.68 -18.07
C ARG A 244 -8.93 -12.19 -17.89
N LEU A 245 -8.41 -12.26 -16.66
CA LEU A 245 -6.98 -12.02 -16.39
C LEU A 245 -6.21 -13.32 -16.16
N ALA A 246 -5.06 -13.45 -16.83
CA ALA A 246 -4.08 -14.50 -16.65
C ALA A 246 -2.90 -14.07 -15.75
N LEU A 247 -1.95 -14.96 -15.49
CA LEU A 247 -0.78 -14.69 -14.65
C LEU A 247 -0.05 -13.41 -15.09
N ASN A 248 0.27 -12.55 -14.12
CA ASN A 248 0.97 -11.27 -14.27
C ASN A 248 0.20 -10.21 -15.05
N GLU A 249 -1.07 -10.45 -15.38
CA GLU A 249 -1.94 -9.44 -15.95
C GLU A 249 -2.56 -8.57 -14.88
N ILE A 250 -2.80 -7.31 -15.24
CA ILE A 250 -3.34 -6.30 -14.34
C ILE A 250 -4.61 -5.77 -14.98
N GLY A 251 -5.70 -5.73 -14.23
CA GLY A 251 -6.97 -5.21 -14.74
C GLY A 251 -7.72 -4.37 -13.72
N ARG A 252 -8.54 -3.46 -14.24
CA ARG A 252 -9.49 -2.70 -13.42
C ARG A 252 -10.75 -3.52 -13.28
N VAL A 253 -11.14 -3.79 -12.03
CA VAL A 253 -12.25 -4.66 -11.70
C VAL A 253 -13.22 -4.01 -10.72
N THR A 254 -14.47 -4.44 -10.78
CA THR A 254 -15.47 -4.19 -9.75
C THR A 254 -15.72 -5.47 -8.99
N LEU A 255 -15.57 -5.43 -7.66
CA LEU A 255 -15.81 -6.56 -6.77
C LEU A 255 -16.99 -6.24 -5.86
N ARG A 256 -17.84 -7.24 -5.61
CA ARG A 256 -18.82 -7.18 -4.52
C ARG A 256 -18.45 -8.15 -3.42
N THR A 257 -18.40 -7.63 -2.20
CA THR A 257 -18.07 -8.39 -1.00
C THR A 257 -19.32 -8.78 -0.22
N THR A 258 -19.23 -9.89 0.54
CA THR A 258 -20.35 -10.38 1.37
C THR A 258 -20.57 -9.54 2.62
N GLN A 259 -19.57 -8.76 3.04
CA GLN A 259 -19.62 -7.83 4.17
C GLN A 259 -18.91 -6.54 3.77
N PRO A 260 -19.37 -5.37 4.25
CA PRO A 260 -18.69 -4.11 3.96
C PRO A 260 -17.20 -4.15 4.31
N LEU A 261 -16.38 -3.54 3.46
CA LEU A 261 -14.98 -3.23 3.75
C LEU A 261 -14.86 -1.77 4.18
N PHE A 262 -13.83 -1.46 4.98
CA PHE A 262 -13.54 -0.11 5.47
C PHE A 262 -12.28 0.40 4.79
N PHE A 263 -12.43 0.99 3.61
CA PHE A 263 -11.30 1.26 2.74
C PHE A 263 -11.11 2.75 2.45
N ASP A 264 -9.88 3.06 2.06
CA ASP A 264 -9.54 4.31 1.42
C ASP A 264 -9.01 3.99 0.02
N GLU A 265 -8.88 5.00 -0.83
CA GLU A 265 -8.14 4.85 -2.07
C GLU A 265 -6.67 4.50 -1.74
N TYR A 266 -6.07 3.57 -2.48
CA TYR A 266 -4.69 3.11 -2.24
C TYR A 266 -3.66 4.25 -2.26
N ARG A 267 -3.92 5.30 -3.05
CA ARG A 267 -3.09 6.51 -3.11
C ARG A 267 -3.14 7.33 -1.82
N ARG A 268 -4.21 7.24 -1.04
CA ARG A 268 -4.40 7.98 0.22
C ARG A 268 -3.90 7.15 1.40
N ASN A 269 -4.21 5.85 1.43
CA ASN A 269 -3.74 4.95 2.47
C ASN A 269 -3.44 3.56 1.89
N ARG A 270 -2.18 3.13 1.95
CA ARG A 270 -1.75 1.83 1.42
C ARG A 270 -2.30 0.65 2.22
N GLY A 271 -2.44 0.81 3.54
CA GLY A 271 -2.91 -0.24 4.43
C GLY A 271 -4.39 -0.56 4.21
N THR A 272 -5.24 0.46 4.23
CA THR A 272 -6.70 0.32 4.00
C THR A 272 -7.10 0.36 2.53
N GLY A 273 -6.18 0.69 1.62
CA GLY A 273 -6.44 0.65 0.18
C GLY A 273 -5.91 -0.60 -0.51
N SER A 274 -5.39 -1.60 0.21
CA SER A 274 -4.93 -2.87 -0.37
C SER A 274 -5.68 -4.07 0.16
N PHE A 275 -5.76 -5.11 -0.66
CA PHE A 275 -6.30 -6.41 -0.27
C PHE A 275 -5.62 -7.53 -1.06
N ILE A 276 -5.84 -8.76 -0.60
CA ILE A 276 -5.49 -9.96 -1.36
C ILE A 276 -6.74 -10.80 -1.64
N LEU A 277 -6.72 -11.48 -2.78
CA LEU A 277 -7.69 -12.50 -3.16
C LEU A 277 -7.08 -13.87 -2.91
N ILE A 278 -7.85 -14.74 -2.29
CA ILE A 278 -7.45 -16.07 -1.87
C ILE A 278 -8.44 -17.06 -2.48
N ASP A 279 -7.92 -18.08 -3.16
CA ASP A 279 -8.72 -19.19 -3.64
C ASP A 279 -9.11 -20.08 -2.45
N GLU A 280 -10.42 -20.27 -2.21
CA GLU A 280 -10.92 -21.01 -1.04
C GLU A 280 -10.67 -22.53 -1.14
N ALA A 281 -10.42 -23.07 -2.33
CA ALA A 281 -10.16 -24.49 -2.52
C ALA A 281 -8.69 -24.84 -2.23
N THR A 282 -7.77 -23.96 -2.61
CA THR A 282 -6.31 -24.17 -2.49
C THR A 282 -5.67 -23.40 -1.34
N ASN A 283 -6.36 -22.39 -0.79
CA ASN A 283 -5.84 -21.39 0.14
C ASN A 283 -4.66 -20.57 -0.41
N ASN A 284 -4.42 -20.61 -1.72
CA ASN A 284 -3.37 -19.81 -2.35
C ASN A 284 -3.82 -18.36 -2.52
N THR A 285 -2.88 -17.43 -2.34
CA THR A 285 -3.10 -16.03 -2.74
C THR A 285 -3.00 -15.94 -4.25
N VAL A 286 -4.13 -15.67 -4.90
CA VAL A 286 -4.26 -15.67 -6.37
C VAL A 286 -4.28 -14.27 -6.97
N GLY A 287 -4.49 -13.23 -6.17
CA GLY A 287 -4.47 -11.85 -6.64
C GLY A 287 -4.13 -10.84 -5.55
N ALA A 288 -3.54 -9.72 -5.96
CA ALA A 288 -3.30 -8.55 -5.12
C ALA A 288 -4.04 -7.34 -5.68
N GLY A 289 -4.78 -6.63 -4.83
CA GLY A 289 -5.66 -5.54 -5.22
C GLY A 289 -5.30 -4.20 -4.59
N MET A 290 -5.47 -3.14 -5.38
CA MET A 290 -5.31 -1.74 -4.98
C MET A 290 -6.63 -1.02 -5.24
N ILE A 291 -7.27 -0.55 -4.18
CA ILE A 291 -8.60 0.05 -4.21
C ILE A 291 -8.52 1.46 -4.81
N LEU A 292 -9.41 1.73 -5.76
CA LEU A 292 -9.59 3.02 -6.42
C LEU A 292 -10.75 3.83 -5.82
N GLY A 293 -11.66 3.18 -5.09
CA GLY A 293 -12.82 3.80 -4.46
C GLY A 293 -14.08 2.96 -4.61
N GLU A 294 -15.25 3.59 -4.44
CA GLU A 294 -16.52 2.99 -4.84
C GLU A 294 -16.64 2.98 -6.37
N PRO A 295 -17.34 1.97 -6.95
CA PRO A 295 -17.55 1.95 -8.38
C PRO A 295 -18.36 3.18 -8.82
N ARG A 296 -17.80 3.90 -9.79
CA ARG A 296 -18.51 4.96 -10.52
C ARG A 296 -19.24 4.39 -11.72
#